data_AF-A0A749PMR6-F1
#
_entry.id   AF-A0A749PMR6-F1
#
_cell.length_a   1.000
_cell.length_b   1.000
_cell.length_c   1.000
_cell.angle_alpha   90.00
_cell.angle_beta   90.00
_cell.angle_gamma   90.00
#
_symmetry.space_group_name_H-M   'P 1'
#
loop_
_entity.id
_entity.type
_entity.pdbx_description
1 polymer ?
#
loop_
_entity_poly.entity_id
_entity_poly.type
_entity_poly.pdbx_seq_one_letter_code
_entity_poly.pdbx_strand_id
1 'polypeptide(L)'
;MSYSDTPEQAAVIAWQGNRLVVGAFAGTGKTTTLRRFAEQNPDERMLYIAYNRAIRDEAEPKFPYHVTCKTSHQLAYAATGRFFASRLVSNLKVTDVARALNSKNWRMAGAVLYTLNHFICSADEQITAIHAPDEEELPDTERAQAVTASQRLWLMMTARQGDFPVTHDTYLKLYQLSRPDLSSRYSTLLFDEAQDANPVTSAIVLSQRCRVVLV
;
A
#
# COMPACT_ATOMS: atom_id res chain seq x y z
N MET A 1 14.07 -27.17 -17.67
CA MET A 1 13.29 -27.03 -18.92
C MET A 1 13.29 -25.56 -19.29
N SER A 2 13.80 -25.22 -20.47
CA SER A 2 13.79 -23.84 -20.96
C SER A 2 12.38 -23.51 -21.42
N TYR A 3 11.58 -22.85 -20.57
CA TYR A 3 10.32 -22.28 -21.01
C TYR A 3 10.65 -21.11 -21.93
N SER A 4 10.23 -21.20 -23.19
CA SER A 4 10.29 -20.07 -24.13
C SER A 4 9.25 -19.04 -23.70
N ASP A 5 9.68 -17.78 -23.52
CA ASP A 5 8.78 -16.67 -23.21
C ASP A 5 7.71 -16.53 -24.31
N THR A 6 6.46 -16.26 -23.96
CA THR A 6 5.42 -15.97 -24.97
C THR A 6 5.73 -14.66 -25.70
N PRO A 7 5.16 -14.39 -26.88
CA PRO A 7 5.35 -13.11 -27.57
C PRO A 7 5.02 -11.90 -26.71
N GLU A 8 3.98 -11.99 -25.87
CA GLU A 8 3.58 -10.94 -24.93
C GLU A 8 4.62 -10.77 -23.82
N GLN A 9 5.11 -11.87 -23.23
CA GLN A 9 6.17 -11.83 -22.23
C GLN A 9 7.45 -11.23 -22.81
N ALA A 10 7.84 -11.65 -24.02
CA ALA A 10 9.00 -11.13 -24.72
C ALA A 10 8.88 -9.61 -25.00
N ALA A 11 7.67 -9.13 -25.34
CA ALA A 11 7.43 -7.70 -25.53
C ALA A 11 7.57 -6.90 -24.22
N VAL A 12 7.09 -7.45 -23.10
CA VAL A 12 7.29 -6.84 -21.77
C VAL A 12 8.76 -6.83 -21.39
N ILE A 13 9.45 -7.96 -21.58
CA ILE A 13 10.86 -8.14 -21.22
C ILE A 13 11.77 -7.20 -22.04
N ALA A 14 11.50 -7.03 -23.33
CA ALA A 14 12.27 -6.17 -24.23
C ALA A 14 11.92 -4.67 -24.15
N TRP A 15 10.94 -4.30 -23.32
CA TRP A 15 10.45 -2.93 -23.24
C TRP A 15 11.47 -1.96 -22.63
N GLN A 16 11.62 -0.77 -23.22
CA GLN A 16 12.64 0.22 -22.86
C GLN A 16 12.08 1.59 -22.45
N GLY A 17 10.75 1.73 -22.35
CA GLY A 17 10.10 2.99 -21.99
C GLY A 17 10.23 3.35 -20.50
N ASN A 18 9.42 4.30 -20.03
CA ASN A 18 9.41 4.73 -18.63
C ASN A 18 8.20 4.24 -17.81
N ARG A 19 7.05 3.98 -18.45
CA ARG A 19 5.86 3.41 -17.78
C ARG A 19 5.23 2.31 -18.62
N LEU A 20 5.14 1.11 -18.06
CA LEU A 20 4.45 -0.04 -18.67
C LEU A 20 3.39 -0.56 -17.71
N VAL A 21 2.18 -0.79 -18.23
CA VAL A 21 1.09 -1.45 -17.53
C VAL A 21 0.66 -2.64 -18.34
N VAL A 22 0.75 -3.83 -17.76
CA VAL A 22 0.39 -5.09 -18.41
C VAL A 22 -0.85 -5.63 -17.73
N GLY A 23 -1.93 -5.83 -18.50
CA GLY A 23 -3.08 -6.57 -18.02
C GLY A 23 -2.81 -8.06 -18.14
N ALA A 24 -2.76 -8.79 -17.03
CA ALA A 24 -2.47 -10.22 -17.02
C ALA A 24 -3.35 -10.98 -16.02
N PHE A 25 -3.86 -12.13 -16.47
CA PHE A 25 -4.70 -13.00 -15.64
C PHE A 25 -3.88 -13.79 -14.61
N ALA A 26 -4.54 -14.30 -13.58
CA ALA A 26 -3.92 -15.17 -12.60
C ALA A 26 -3.25 -16.38 -13.29
N GLY A 27 -2.04 -16.74 -12.84
CA GLY A 27 -1.30 -17.89 -13.38
C GLY A 27 -0.58 -17.65 -14.72
N THR A 28 -0.58 -16.43 -15.28
CA THR A 28 0.10 -16.12 -16.57
C THR A 28 1.62 -15.88 -16.43
N GLY A 29 2.20 -16.14 -15.27
CA GLY A 29 3.64 -16.03 -15.04
C GLY A 29 4.16 -14.60 -14.86
N LYS A 30 3.35 -13.68 -14.33
CA LYS A 30 3.68 -12.27 -14.07
C LYS A 30 5.01 -12.06 -13.34
N THR A 31 5.19 -12.71 -12.20
CA THR A 31 6.45 -12.70 -11.44
C THR A 31 7.63 -13.19 -12.26
N THR A 32 7.44 -14.24 -13.08
CA THR A 32 8.48 -14.77 -13.98
C THR A 32 8.84 -13.76 -15.05
N THR A 33 7.87 -13.07 -15.64
CA THR A 33 8.10 -12.00 -16.62
C THR A 33 8.91 -10.85 -16.01
N LEU A 34 8.57 -10.39 -14.80
CA LEU A 34 9.34 -9.34 -14.12
C LEU A 34 10.76 -9.78 -13.78
N ARG A 35 10.94 -11.04 -13.37
CA ARG A 35 12.27 -11.60 -13.13
C ARG A 35 13.11 -11.60 -14.41
N ARG A 36 12.54 -12.02 -15.54
CA ARG A 36 13.20 -12.03 -16.86
C ARG A 36 13.52 -10.61 -17.33
N PHE A 37 12.61 -9.67 -17.10
CA PHE A 37 12.87 -8.24 -17.34
C PHE A 37 14.08 -7.75 -16.54
N ALA A 38 14.18 -8.11 -15.25
CA ALA A 38 15.32 -7.74 -14.42
C ALA A 38 16.64 -8.39 -14.88
N GLU A 39 16.61 -9.63 -15.37
CA GLU A 39 17.77 -10.33 -15.95
C GLU A 39 18.31 -9.62 -17.20
N GLN A 40 17.43 -9.02 -18.03
CA GLN A 40 17.83 -8.29 -19.24
C GLN A 40 18.38 -6.89 -18.97
N ASN A 41 18.21 -6.36 -17.76
CA ASN A 41 18.65 -5.02 -17.37
C ASN A 41 19.59 -5.10 -16.15
N PRO A 42 20.78 -5.72 -16.27
CA PRO A 42 21.67 -6.01 -15.14
C PRO A 42 22.31 -4.77 -14.50
N ASP A 43 22.41 -3.67 -15.24
CA ASP A 43 23.03 -2.42 -14.77
C ASP A 43 22.07 -1.52 -13.99
N GLU A 44 20.80 -1.88 -13.91
CA GLU A 44 19.78 -1.10 -13.22
C GLU A 44 19.67 -1.48 -11.73
N ARG A 45 19.39 -0.49 -10.88
CA ARG A 45 19.07 -0.75 -9.47
C ARG A 45 17.56 -0.86 -9.34
N MET A 46 17.06 -2.06 -9.07
CA MET A 46 15.61 -2.31 -9.11
C MET A 46 15.01 -2.56 -7.73
N LEU A 47 13.75 -2.16 -7.57
CA LEU A 47 12.91 -2.57 -6.45
C LEU A 47 11.72 -3.36 -6.98
N TYR A 48 11.61 -4.61 -6.57
CA TYR A 48 10.44 -5.44 -6.75
C TYR A 48 9.50 -5.28 -5.55
N ILE A 49 8.27 -4.85 -5.82
CA ILE A 49 7.21 -4.67 -4.84
C ILE A 49 6.23 -5.83 -5.00
N ALA A 50 6.20 -6.72 -4.01
CA ALA A 50 5.28 -7.84 -3.95
C ALA A 50 3.98 -7.45 -3.24
N TYR A 51 2.85 -8.01 -3.68
CA TYR A 51 1.55 -7.83 -3.04
C TYR A 51 1.53 -8.33 -1.58
N ASN A 52 2.07 -9.52 -1.33
CA ASN A 52 2.10 -10.10 0.01
C ASN A 52 3.47 -10.70 0.36
N ARG A 53 3.62 -11.08 1.64
CA ARG A 53 4.88 -11.62 2.15
C ARG A 53 5.26 -12.97 1.53
N ALA A 54 4.30 -13.84 1.24
CA ALA A 54 4.56 -15.14 0.64
C ALA A 54 5.15 -14.99 -0.78
N ILE A 55 4.56 -14.13 -1.61
CA ILE A 55 5.07 -13.80 -2.95
C ILE A 55 6.48 -13.20 -2.84
N ARG A 56 6.70 -12.28 -1.89
CA ARG A 56 8.03 -11.69 -1.66
C ARG A 56 9.07 -12.74 -1.29
N ASP A 57 8.76 -13.60 -0.32
CA ASP A 57 9.65 -14.66 0.17
C ASP A 57 9.96 -15.69 -0.94
N GLU A 58 9.01 -15.96 -1.84
CA GLU A 58 9.23 -16.82 -3.02
C GLU A 58 10.08 -16.13 -4.10
N ALA A 59 9.89 -14.83 -4.31
CA ALA A 59 10.59 -14.05 -5.33
C ALA A 59 12.05 -13.76 -4.94
N GLU A 60 12.33 -13.44 -3.68
CA GLU A 60 13.66 -13.04 -3.18
C GLU A 60 14.81 -13.95 -3.67
N PRO A 61 14.77 -15.30 -3.52
CA PRO A 61 15.86 -16.15 -3.98
C PRO A 61 15.93 -16.33 -5.50
N LYS A 62 14.88 -15.95 -6.24
CA LYS A 62 14.78 -16.14 -7.71
C LYS A 62 15.20 -14.89 -8.48
N PHE A 63 15.05 -13.70 -7.89
CA PHE A 63 15.42 -12.45 -8.53
C PHE A 63 16.94 -12.23 -8.52
N PRO A 64 17.48 -11.51 -9.52
CA PRO A 64 18.89 -11.14 -9.55
C PRO A 64 19.31 -10.29 -8.34
N TYR A 65 20.61 -10.33 -8.01
CA TYR A 65 21.18 -9.65 -6.83
C TYR A 65 21.02 -8.11 -6.84
N HIS A 66 20.88 -7.49 -8.01
CA HIS A 66 20.65 -6.05 -8.17
C HIS A 66 19.19 -5.63 -7.93
N VAL A 67 18.31 -6.59 -7.66
CA VAL A 67 16.90 -6.36 -7.35
C VAL A 67 16.68 -6.50 -5.85
N THR A 68 16.14 -5.46 -5.23
CA THR A 68 15.65 -5.52 -3.85
C THR A 68 14.19 -5.98 -3.87
N CYS A 69 13.84 -7.04 -3.15
CA CYS A 69 12.45 -7.50 -3.04
C CYS A 69 11.83 -7.06 -1.71
N LYS A 70 10.67 -6.39 -1.75
CA LYS A 70 9.94 -5.92 -0.54
C LYS A 70 8.44 -5.95 -0.75
N THR A 71 7.68 -6.00 0.34
CA THR A 71 6.28 -5.55 0.31
C THR A 71 6.19 -4.04 0.55
N SER A 72 5.07 -3.43 0.18
CA SER A 72 4.77 -2.02 0.47
C SER A 72 4.90 -1.70 1.96
N HIS A 73 4.40 -2.58 2.83
CA HIS A 73 4.53 -2.43 4.28
C HIS A 73 5.97 -2.54 4.76
N GLN A 74 6.82 -3.40 4.17
CA GLN A 74 8.24 -3.46 4.55
C GLN A 74 8.98 -2.18 4.17
N LEU A 75 8.64 -1.60 3.02
CA LEU A 75 9.18 -0.32 2.58
C LEU A 75 8.75 0.81 3.53
N ALA A 76 7.45 0.91 3.82
CA ALA A 76 6.90 1.93 4.72
C ALA A 76 7.39 1.76 6.17
N TYR A 77 7.51 0.52 6.67
CA TYR A 77 7.92 0.28 8.06
C TYR A 77 9.30 0.86 8.36
N ALA A 78 10.24 0.76 7.42
CA ALA A 78 11.58 1.31 7.57
C ALA A 78 11.58 2.84 7.70
N ALA A 79 10.66 3.53 7.03
CA ALA A 79 10.59 4.99 6.98
C ALA A 79 9.70 5.60 8.06
N THR A 80 8.51 5.05 8.28
CA THR A 80 7.47 5.62 9.18
C THR A 80 7.06 4.66 10.28
N GLY A 81 7.06 3.35 10.03
CA GLY A 81 6.48 2.37 10.96
C GLY A 81 7.28 2.15 12.25
N ARG A 82 8.62 2.27 12.21
CA ARG A 82 9.48 2.09 13.40
C ARG A 82 9.10 2.99 14.57
N PHE A 83 8.57 4.19 14.31
CA PHE A 83 8.16 5.14 15.35
C PHE A 83 6.95 4.67 16.16
N PHE A 84 6.17 3.72 15.64
CA PHE A 84 4.94 3.23 16.26
C PHE A 84 5.08 1.81 16.83
N ALA A 85 6.29 1.25 16.88
CA ALA A 85 6.52 -0.15 17.24
C ALA A 85 5.93 -0.53 18.61
N SER A 86 5.93 0.39 19.59
CA SER A 86 5.41 0.15 20.94
C SER A 86 3.88 0.05 21.02
N ARG A 87 3.15 0.55 20.01
CA ARG A 87 1.69 0.57 19.97
C ARG A 87 1.11 -0.05 18.71
N LEU A 88 1.93 -0.83 17.99
CA LEU A 88 1.55 -1.50 16.76
C LEU A 88 0.66 -2.71 17.10
N VAL A 89 -0.53 -2.73 16.53
CA VAL A 89 -1.50 -3.83 16.66
C VAL A 89 -1.84 -4.39 15.28
N SER A 90 -2.30 -5.63 15.23
CA SER A 90 -2.72 -6.24 13.97
C SER A 90 -3.96 -5.56 13.38
N ASN A 91 -4.96 -5.27 14.23
CA ASN A 91 -6.23 -4.66 13.83
C ASN A 91 -6.73 -3.69 14.90
N LEU A 92 -7.34 -2.59 14.45
CA LEU A 92 -8.04 -1.64 15.31
C LEU A 92 -9.45 -2.15 15.64
N LYS A 93 -9.83 -2.20 16.91
CA LYS A 93 -11.15 -2.70 17.32
C LYS A 93 -12.13 -1.56 17.55
N VAL A 94 -13.42 -1.82 17.35
CA VAL A 94 -14.50 -0.86 17.65
C VAL A 94 -14.49 -0.44 19.13
N THR A 95 -14.03 -1.30 20.03
CA THR A 95 -13.85 -0.99 21.46
C THR A 95 -12.79 0.06 21.72
N ASP A 96 -11.73 0.10 20.90
CA ASP A 96 -10.66 1.10 21.05
C ASP A 96 -11.18 2.47 20.59
N VAL A 97 -11.96 2.48 19.50
CA VAL A 97 -12.66 3.68 19.02
C VAL A 97 -13.67 4.18 20.05
N ALA A 98 -14.56 3.31 20.55
CA ALA A 98 -15.56 3.69 21.56
C ALA A 98 -14.92 4.27 22.84
N ARG A 99 -13.80 3.69 23.29
CA ARG A 99 -13.01 4.20 24.41
C ARG A 99 -12.44 5.58 24.11
N ALA A 100 -11.85 5.79 22.93
CA ALA A 100 -11.29 7.08 22.53
C ALA A 100 -12.36 8.17 22.36
N LEU A 101 -13.56 7.80 21.92
CA LEU A 101 -14.71 8.72 21.83
C LEU A 101 -15.39 8.97 23.19
N ASN A 102 -15.01 8.23 24.25
CA ASN A 102 -15.69 8.21 25.53
C ASN A 102 -17.22 8.05 25.39
N SER A 103 -17.65 7.14 24.50
CA SER A 103 -19.04 6.99 24.10
C SER A 103 -19.47 5.53 24.09
N LYS A 104 -20.72 5.29 24.52
CA LYS A 104 -21.39 3.98 24.41
C LYS A 104 -22.20 3.84 23.12
N ASN A 105 -22.14 4.83 22.23
CA ASN A 105 -22.79 4.75 20.92
C ASN A 105 -21.96 3.85 20.00
N TRP A 106 -22.23 2.55 20.05
CA TRP A 106 -21.53 1.53 19.26
C TRP A 106 -21.72 1.70 17.76
N ARG A 107 -22.88 2.21 17.32
CA ARG A 107 -23.16 2.50 15.91
C ARG A 107 -22.23 3.61 15.39
N MET A 108 -22.10 4.69 16.15
CA MET A 108 -21.17 5.77 15.82
C MET A 108 -19.70 5.31 15.88
N ALA A 109 -19.32 4.51 16.89
CA ALA A 109 -17.97 3.95 16.95
C ALA A 109 -17.66 3.05 15.74
N GLY A 110 -18.64 2.27 15.27
CA GLY A 110 -18.55 1.48 14.04
C GLY A 110 -18.38 2.36 12.80
N ALA A 111 -19.20 3.41 12.66
CA ALA A 111 -19.09 4.37 11.57
C ALA A 111 -17.73 5.08 11.52
N VAL A 112 -17.19 5.47 12.68
CA VAL A 112 -15.85 6.08 12.80
C VAL A 112 -14.75 5.09 12.42
N LEU A 113 -14.83 3.84 12.90
CA LEU A 113 -13.87 2.80 12.52
C LEU A 113 -13.89 2.53 11.01
N TYR A 114 -15.09 2.44 10.42
CA TYR A 114 -15.28 2.28 8.98
C TYR A 114 -14.65 3.46 8.22
N THR A 115 -15.03 4.70 8.58
CA THR A 115 -14.54 5.93 7.93
C THR A 115 -13.02 6.03 7.97
N LEU A 116 -12.43 5.72 9.12
CA LEU A 116 -10.98 5.75 9.32
C LEU A 116 -10.26 4.68 8.49
N ASN A 117 -10.76 3.44 8.48
CA ASN A 117 -10.18 2.36 7.68
C ASN A 117 -10.33 2.63 6.17
N HIS A 118 -11.47 3.16 5.74
CA HIS A 118 -11.69 3.51 4.35
C HIS A 118 -10.68 4.57 3.87
N PHE A 119 -10.42 5.61 4.67
CA PHE A 119 -9.37 6.60 4.40
C PHE A 119 -7.95 6.00 4.42
N ILE A 120 -7.65 5.16 5.42
CA ILE A 120 -6.32 4.54 5.55
C ILE A 120 -5.99 3.66 4.33
N CYS A 121 -7.01 3.10 3.69
CA CYS A 121 -6.87 2.29 2.48
C CYS A 121 -7.08 3.07 1.16
N SER A 122 -7.45 4.36 1.19
CA SER A 122 -7.66 5.18 -0.02
C SER A 122 -6.39 5.91 -0.45
N ALA A 123 -6.40 6.49 -1.66
CA ALA A 123 -5.32 7.37 -2.13
C ALA A 123 -5.46 8.82 -1.62
N ASP A 124 -6.56 9.16 -0.94
CA ASP A 124 -6.92 10.53 -0.58
C ASP A 124 -6.00 11.13 0.48
N GLU A 125 -5.79 12.44 0.44
CA GLU A 125 -4.88 13.11 1.38
C GLU A 125 -5.56 13.46 2.72
N GLN A 126 -6.89 13.49 2.76
CA GLN A 126 -7.67 13.90 3.92
C GLN A 126 -8.92 13.04 4.10
N ILE A 127 -9.35 12.87 5.36
CA ILE A 127 -10.63 12.23 5.68
C ILE A 127 -11.76 13.21 5.37
N THR A 128 -12.59 12.85 4.40
CA THR A 128 -13.81 13.57 4.00
C THR A 128 -15.04 12.65 4.03
N ALA A 129 -16.22 13.18 3.71
CA ALA A 129 -17.49 12.45 3.71
C ALA A 129 -17.53 11.23 2.77
N ILE A 130 -16.69 11.19 1.72
CA ILE A 130 -16.62 10.02 0.81
C ILE A 130 -16.15 8.75 1.51
N HIS A 131 -15.48 8.90 2.66
CA HIS A 131 -15.00 7.76 3.44
C HIS A 131 -16.05 7.25 4.42
N ALA A 132 -17.03 8.07 4.79
CA ALA A 132 -18.09 7.70 5.72
C ALA A 132 -19.10 6.76 5.03
N PRO A 133 -19.86 5.96 5.81
CA PRO A 133 -20.96 5.17 5.26
C PRO A 133 -21.91 6.03 4.43
N ASP A 134 -22.59 5.40 3.46
CA ASP A 134 -23.56 6.08 2.60
C ASP A 134 -24.74 6.63 3.40
N GLU A 135 -25.44 7.62 2.82
CA GLU A 135 -26.55 8.32 3.48
C GLU A 135 -27.70 7.36 3.87
N GLU A 136 -27.87 6.28 3.11
CA GLU A 136 -28.85 5.22 3.38
C GLU A 136 -28.56 4.46 4.69
N GLU A 137 -27.28 4.37 5.08
CA GLU A 137 -26.84 3.67 6.30
C GLU A 137 -26.67 4.63 7.49
N LEU A 138 -26.29 5.89 7.21
CA LEU A 138 -25.97 6.88 8.22
C LEU A 138 -26.48 8.27 7.79
N PRO A 139 -27.40 8.92 8.53
CA PRO A 139 -27.87 10.25 8.19
C PRO A 139 -26.74 11.28 8.11
N ASP A 140 -26.87 12.29 7.25
CA ASP A 140 -25.80 13.28 6.98
C ASP A 140 -25.24 13.98 8.22
N THR A 141 -26.08 14.30 9.19
CA THR A 141 -25.64 14.90 10.46
C THR A 141 -24.69 13.98 11.23
N GLU A 142 -24.94 12.67 11.19
CA GLU A 142 -24.10 11.66 11.82
C GLU A 142 -22.86 11.33 10.98
N ARG A 143 -22.95 11.39 9.64
CA ARG A 143 -21.79 11.28 8.75
C ARG A 143 -20.78 12.39 9.03
N ALA A 144 -21.24 13.63 9.18
CA ALA A 144 -20.39 14.76 9.54
C ALA A 144 -19.71 14.56 10.92
N GLN A 145 -20.44 13.99 11.89
CA GLN A 145 -19.87 13.63 13.19
C GLN A 145 -18.83 12.52 13.07
N ALA A 146 -19.10 11.47 12.28
CA ALA A 146 -18.18 10.36 12.04
C ALA A 146 -16.88 10.84 11.37
N VAL A 147 -16.96 11.71 10.36
CA VAL A 147 -15.79 12.33 9.72
C VAL A 147 -14.97 13.12 10.72
N THR A 148 -15.61 14.01 11.48
CA THR A 148 -14.94 14.85 12.49
C THR A 148 -14.25 14.00 13.56
N ALA A 149 -14.93 12.96 14.04
CA ALA A 149 -14.36 12.02 15.01
C ALA A 149 -13.20 11.22 14.43
N SER A 150 -13.30 10.77 13.18
CA SER A 150 -12.25 10.03 12.47
C SER A 150 -11.00 10.89 12.26
N GLN A 151 -11.16 12.17 11.91
CA GLN A 151 -10.07 13.14 11.83
C GLN A 151 -9.34 13.30 13.18
N ARG A 152 -10.09 13.39 14.30
CA ARG A 152 -9.50 13.44 15.64
C ARG A 152 -8.74 12.16 15.98
N LEU A 153 -9.31 10.99 15.69
CA LEU A 153 -8.65 9.70 15.92
C LEU A 153 -7.41 9.53 15.05
N TRP A 154 -7.43 9.99 13.80
CA TRP A 154 -6.25 10.00 12.94
C TRP A 154 -5.10 10.82 13.54
N LEU A 155 -5.38 11.98 14.13
CA LEU A 155 -4.38 12.77 14.84
C LEU A 155 -3.81 12.01 16.05
N MET A 156 -4.66 11.30 16.81
CA MET A 156 -4.20 10.45 17.92
C MET A 156 -3.34 9.26 17.44
N MET A 157 -3.75 8.61 16.34
CA MET A 157 -3.02 7.49 15.71
C MET A 157 -1.65 7.89 15.17
N THR A 158 -1.49 9.15 14.74
CA THR A 158 -0.27 9.62 14.06
C THR A 158 0.61 10.49 14.95
N ALA A 159 0.14 10.89 16.13
CA ALA A 159 0.93 11.59 17.13
C ALA A 159 2.17 10.77 17.54
N ARG A 160 3.34 11.41 17.67
CA ARG A 160 4.59 10.71 18.07
C ARG A 160 4.53 10.07 19.46
N GLN A 161 3.62 10.56 20.32
CA GLN A 161 3.43 10.07 21.68
C GLN A 161 1.95 9.71 21.88
N GLY A 162 1.66 8.87 22.86
CA GLY A 162 0.33 8.42 23.23
C GLY A 162 0.07 6.94 22.94
N ASP A 163 -1.02 6.44 23.50
CA ASP A 163 -1.27 5.00 23.63
C ASP A 163 -2.35 4.50 22.66
N PHE A 164 -2.82 5.35 21.75
CA PHE A 164 -3.84 4.94 20.79
C PHE A 164 -3.26 3.93 19.78
N PRO A 165 -3.91 2.77 19.56
CA PRO A 165 -3.34 1.72 18.71
C PRO A 165 -3.11 2.16 17.26
N VAL A 166 -2.03 1.65 16.67
CA VAL A 166 -1.64 1.90 15.27
C VAL A 166 -1.62 0.58 14.52
N THR A 167 -2.15 0.55 13.29
CA THR A 167 -2.13 -0.65 12.43
C THR A 167 -0.98 -0.59 11.42
N HIS A 168 -0.72 -1.71 10.75
CA HIS A 168 0.24 -1.74 9.66
C HIS A 168 -0.13 -0.81 8.49
N ASP A 169 -1.42 -0.66 8.21
CA ASP A 169 -1.91 0.24 7.16
C ASP A 169 -1.80 1.71 7.55
N THR A 170 -1.82 2.03 8.85
CA THR A 170 -1.66 3.39 9.35
C THR A 170 -0.31 3.98 8.95
N TYR A 171 0.79 3.25 9.18
CA TYR A 171 2.11 3.75 8.81
C TYR A 171 2.34 3.68 7.30
N LEU A 172 1.69 2.76 6.59
CA LEU A 172 1.70 2.71 5.12
C LEU A 172 1.02 3.95 4.54
N LYS A 173 -0.13 4.36 5.12
CA LYS A 173 -0.81 5.61 4.79
C LYS A 173 0.07 6.82 5.05
N LEU A 174 0.72 6.91 6.21
CA LEU A 174 1.69 7.97 6.50
C LEU A 174 2.86 8.00 5.49
N TYR A 175 3.34 6.83 5.08
CA TYR A 175 4.38 6.74 4.07
C TYR A 175 3.90 7.28 2.73
N GLN A 176 2.68 6.93 2.28
CA GLN A 176 2.07 7.52 1.08
C GLN A 176 1.92 9.04 1.17
N LEU A 177 1.40 9.55 2.30
CA LEU A 177 1.24 10.99 2.52
C LEU A 177 2.57 11.76 2.57
N SER A 178 3.67 11.08 2.93
CA SER A 178 5.01 11.68 2.89
C SER A 178 5.55 11.90 1.47
N ARG A 179 4.85 11.40 0.44
CA ARG A 179 5.21 11.47 -0.98
C ARG A 179 6.66 11.01 -1.21
N PRO A 180 6.96 9.73 -0.94
CA PRO A 180 8.32 9.23 -0.92
C PRO A 180 8.93 9.25 -2.32
N ASP A 181 10.22 9.58 -2.41
CA ASP A 181 10.98 9.54 -3.66
C ASP A 181 11.94 8.35 -3.68
N LEU A 182 11.50 7.26 -4.33
CA LEU A 182 12.28 6.04 -4.51
C LEU A 182 13.31 6.16 -5.63
N SER A 183 13.19 7.16 -6.50
CA SER A 183 14.08 7.32 -7.67
C SER A 183 15.52 7.67 -7.28
N SER A 184 15.72 8.19 -6.06
CA SER A 184 17.04 8.42 -5.48
C SER A 184 17.85 7.14 -5.27
N ARG A 185 17.18 6.00 -5.07
CA ARG A 185 17.81 4.71 -4.76
C ARG A 185 17.64 3.68 -5.88
N TYR A 186 16.52 3.72 -6.59
CA TYR A 186 16.17 2.75 -7.62
C TYR A 186 15.94 3.45 -8.95
N SER A 187 16.49 2.88 -10.02
CA SER A 187 16.22 3.34 -11.40
C SER A 187 14.93 2.76 -11.96
N THR A 188 14.48 1.61 -11.43
CA THR A 188 13.28 0.90 -11.90
C THR A 188 12.50 0.27 -10.76
N LEU A 189 11.18 0.37 -10.83
CA LEU A 189 10.22 -0.33 -9.98
C LEU A 189 9.51 -1.42 -10.77
N LEU A 190 9.47 -2.60 -10.20
CA LEU A 190 8.71 -3.75 -10.69
C LEU A 190 7.57 -3.96 -9.69
N PHE A 191 6.32 -3.83 -10.13
CA PHE A 191 5.16 -4.02 -9.26
C PHE A 191 4.32 -5.18 -9.76
N ASP A 192 4.18 -6.19 -8.91
CA ASP A 192 3.49 -7.44 -9.20
C ASP A 192 2.08 -7.45 -8.61
N GLU A 193 1.15 -8.10 -9.30
CA GLU A 193 -0.27 -8.16 -8.96
C GLU A 193 -0.88 -6.76 -8.74
N ALA A 194 -0.55 -5.83 -9.64
CA ALA A 194 -0.93 -4.42 -9.50
C ALA A 194 -2.46 -4.23 -9.47
N GLN A 195 -3.23 -5.15 -10.08
CA GLN A 195 -4.69 -5.11 -10.04
C GLN A 195 -5.30 -5.43 -8.67
N ASP A 196 -4.59 -6.16 -7.81
CA ASP A 196 -5.07 -6.55 -6.47
C ASP A 196 -4.59 -5.60 -5.36
N ALA A 197 -3.79 -4.60 -5.74
CA ALA A 197 -3.17 -3.65 -4.82
C ALA A 197 -4.17 -2.66 -4.22
N ASN A 198 -3.95 -2.30 -2.95
CA ASN A 198 -4.70 -1.20 -2.36
C ASN A 198 -4.33 0.16 -3.02
N PRO A 199 -5.27 1.11 -3.07
CA PRO A 199 -5.03 2.45 -3.66
C PRO A 199 -3.80 3.17 -3.09
N VAL A 200 -3.47 2.96 -1.81
CA VAL A 200 -2.27 3.53 -1.16
C VAL A 200 -0.98 3.08 -1.84
N THR A 201 -0.83 1.78 -2.08
CA THR A 201 0.35 1.22 -2.75
C THR A 201 0.43 1.73 -4.18
N SER A 202 -0.68 1.69 -4.91
CA SER A 202 -0.74 2.20 -6.28
C SER A 202 -0.35 3.67 -6.35
N ALA A 203 -0.81 4.51 -5.41
CA ALA A 203 -0.40 5.91 -5.32
C ALA A 203 1.11 6.08 -5.06
N ILE A 204 1.70 5.25 -4.18
CA ILE A 204 3.14 5.25 -3.95
C ILE A 204 3.89 4.91 -5.24
N VAL A 205 3.52 3.84 -5.95
CA VAL A 205 4.26 3.37 -7.14
C VAL A 205 4.07 4.32 -8.34
N LEU A 206 2.85 4.77 -8.59
CA LEU A 206 2.52 5.59 -9.76
C LEU A 206 3.06 7.03 -9.67
N SER A 207 3.35 7.52 -8.46
CA SER A 207 3.94 8.85 -8.24
C SER A 207 5.45 8.90 -8.47
N GLN A 208 6.10 7.76 -8.71
CA GLN A 208 7.56 7.69 -8.82
C GLN A 208 8.06 8.23 -10.16
N ARG A 209 9.26 8.84 -10.12
CA ARG A 209 9.91 9.48 -11.27
C ARG A 209 10.80 8.53 -12.07
N CYS A 210 11.16 7.40 -11.48
CA CYS A 210 11.94 6.34 -12.11
C CYS A 210 11.05 5.49 -13.04
N ARG A 211 11.66 4.56 -13.77
CA ARG A 211 10.93 3.62 -14.64
C ARG A 211 10.00 2.74 -13.78
N VAL A 212 8.80 2.48 -14.28
CA VAL A 212 7.80 1.64 -13.59
C VAL A 212 7.25 0.60 -14.56
N VAL A 213 7.33 -0.67 -14.17
CA VAL A 213 6.74 -1.82 -14.87
C VAL A 213 5.72 -2.48 -13.93
N LEU A 214 4.46 -2.46 -14.35
CA LEU A 214 3.32 -3.03 -13.62
C LEU A 214 2.80 -4.24 -14.38
N VAL A 215 2.57 -5.35 -13.68
CA VAL A 215 1.93 -6.56 -14.22
C VAL A 215 0.80 -7.04 -13.34
#